data_AF-A0A9P8JS03-F1
#
_entry.id   AF-A0A9P8JS03-F1
#
_cell.length_a   1.000
_cell.length_b   1.000
_cell.length_c   1.000
_cell.angle_alpha   90.00
_cell.angle_beta   90.00
_cell.angle_gamma   90.00
#
_symmetry.space_group_name_H-M   'P 1'
#
loop_
_entity.id
_entity.type
_entity.pdbx_description
1 polymer ?
#
loop_
_entity_poly.entity_id
_entity_poly.type
_entity_poly.pdbx_seq_one_letter_code
_entity_poly.pdbx_strand_id
1 'polypeptide(L)'
;MPQTADNLLSDPEIATAYEDVRSDKSATTWMVLKYISGTSDALKLDSTGEGDIAEMVEHLGDDEAAYAFVRMTVGNDELSQRVKFVFVSWCGPNTRVMRRAKMTTQIGQVKQVLRSYAIEIQTDSKTDLK
;
A
#
# COMPACT_ATOMS: atom_id res chain seq x y z
N MET A 1 17.34 15.58 22.27
CA MET A 1 17.77 14.28 21.72
C MET A 1 16.82 13.94 20.60
N PRO A 2 17.28 13.67 19.36
CA PRO A 2 16.36 13.20 18.34
C PRO A 2 15.91 11.80 18.76
N GLN A 3 14.62 11.66 19.05
CA GLN A 3 14.04 10.34 19.26
C GLN A 3 14.27 9.55 17.97
N THR A 4 14.74 8.33 18.17
CA THR A 4 15.03 7.32 17.17
C THR A 4 13.99 7.40 16.05
N ALA A 5 14.42 7.67 14.82
CA ALA A 5 13.62 7.38 13.65
C ALA A 5 13.47 5.85 13.62
N ASP A 6 12.47 5.35 14.36
CA ASP A 6 12.06 3.96 14.30
C ASP A 6 11.84 3.64 12.82
N ASN A 7 12.54 2.60 12.38
CA ASN A 7 12.61 2.21 10.99
C ASN A 7 11.22 1.76 10.52
N LEU A 8 10.44 2.74 10.04
CA LEU A 8 9.05 2.62 9.57
C LEU A 8 8.88 1.41 8.64
N LEU A 9 9.90 1.07 7.86
CA LEU A 9 9.93 0.01 6.86
C LEU A 9 11.19 -0.85 7.07
N SER A 10 11.32 -1.47 8.24
CA SER A 10 12.45 -2.35 8.59
C SER A 10 12.31 -3.79 8.12
N ASP A 11 11.08 -4.20 7.82
CA ASP A 11 10.75 -5.58 7.48
C ASP A 11 11.25 -5.92 6.07
N PRO A 12 12.20 -6.86 5.91
CA PRO A 12 12.74 -7.24 4.60
C PRO A 12 11.67 -7.86 3.69
N GLU A 13 10.59 -8.43 4.24
CA GLU A 13 9.50 -9.00 3.45
C GLU A 13 8.79 -7.93 2.61
N ILE A 14 8.81 -6.67 3.04
CA ILE A 14 8.24 -5.55 2.29
C ILE A 14 8.98 -5.34 0.97
N ALA A 15 10.31 -5.42 0.98
CA ALA A 15 11.11 -5.24 -0.22
C ALA A 15 10.91 -6.42 -1.19
N THR A 16 10.84 -7.64 -0.68
CA THR A 16 10.53 -8.83 -1.49
C THR A 16 9.16 -8.73 -2.13
N ALA A 17 8.10 -8.45 -1.36
CA ALA A 17 6.74 -8.33 -1.87
C ALA A 17 6.60 -7.19 -2.90
N TYR A 18 7.30 -6.06 -2.69
CA TYR A 18 7.32 -4.96 -3.66
C TYR A 18 7.90 -5.38 -5.01
N GLU A 19 9.03 -6.12 -5.01
CA GLU A 19 9.61 -6.62 -6.26
C GLU A 19 8.74 -7.72 -6.90
N ASP A 20 8.09 -8.57 -6.10
CA ASP A 20 7.14 -9.55 -6.61
C ASP A 20 5.98 -8.88 -7.34
N VAL A 21 5.34 -7.86 -6.75
CA VAL A 21 4.27 -7.10 -7.42
C VAL A 21 4.75 -6.47 -8.74
N ARG A 22 5.99 -5.98 -8.78
CA ARG A 22 6.59 -5.38 -9.98
C ARG A 22 6.95 -6.39 -11.08
N SER A 23 7.28 -7.61 -10.70
CA SER A 23 7.78 -8.64 -11.60
C SER A 23 6.64 -9.25 -12.42
N ASP A 24 6.66 -9.06 -13.73
CA ASP A 24 5.72 -9.70 -14.67
C ASP A 24 5.77 -11.24 -14.66
N LYS A 25 6.78 -11.81 -14.00
CA LYS A 25 6.95 -13.26 -13.79
C LYS A 25 6.31 -13.75 -12.49
N SER A 26 5.92 -12.85 -11.60
CA SER A 26 5.23 -13.19 -10.35
C SER A 26 3.72 -13.15 -10.58
N ALA A 27 3.03 -14.11 -9.96
CA ALA A 27 1.58 -14.12 -9.89
C ALA A 27 1.05 -13.06 -8.90
N THR A 28 1.86 -12.63 -7.92
CA THR A 28 1.50 -11.56 -6.99
C THR A 28 1.28 -10.26 -7.74
N THR A 29 0.09 -9.68 -7.59
CA THR A 29 -0.28 -8.41 -8.24
C THR A 29 -0.51 -7.30 -7.23
N TRP A 30 -0.69 -7.60 -5.94
CA TRP A 30 -0.87 -6.58 -4.93
C TRP A 30 -0.24 -6.95 -3.60
N MET A 31 0.04 -5.93 -2.79
CA MET A 31 0.49 -6.05 -1.41
C MET A 31 -0.18 -4.99 -0.53
N VAL A 32 -0.41 -5.34 0.74
CA VAL A 32 -0.92 -4.42 1.78
C VAL A 32 0.07 -4.37 2.94
N LEU A 33 0.40 -3.15 3.35
CA LEU A 33 1.21 -2.83 4.51
C LEU A 33 0.33 -2.26 5.61
N LYS A 34 0.47 -2.80 6.81
CA LYS A 34 -0.22 -2.30 8.00
C LYS A 34 0.77 -1.99 9.10
N TYR A 35 0.35 -1.10 9.99
CA TYR A 35 1.11 -0.84 11.21
C TYR A 35 1.06 -2.05 12.13
N ILE A 36 2.19 -2.39 12.73
CA ILE A 36 2.32 -3.57 13.62
C ILE A 36 1.33 -3.51 14.79
N SER A 37 1.04 -2.30 15.29
CA SER A 37 0.05 -2.08 16.35
C SER A 37 -0.53 -0.66 16.28
N GLY A 38 -1.52 -0.36 17.12
CA GLY A 38 -2.08 0.99 17.25
C GLY A 38 -1.15 2.02 17.89
N THR A 39 -0.02 1.60 18.47
CA THR A 39 0.97 2.47 19.12
C THR A 39 2.31 2.52 18.39
N SER A 40 2.66 1.44 17.67
CA SER A 40 3.87 1.38 16.84
C SER A 40 3.70 2.20 15.57
N ASP A 41 4.78 2.86 15.16
CA ASP A 41 4.85 3.51 13.86
C ASP A 41 5.39 2.57 12.78
N ALA A 42 6.00 1.44 13.13
CA ALA A 42 6.54 0.48 12.16
C ALA A 42 5.43 -0.23 11.38
N LEU A 43 5.68 -0.40 10.07
CA LEU A 43 4.87 -1.18 9.14
C LEU A 43 5.42 -2.60 9.03
N LYS A 44 4.53 -3.53 8.72
CA LYS A 44 4.82 -4.91 8.32
C LYS A 44 4.08 -5.23 7.03
N LEU A 45 4.54 -6.27 6.33
CA LEU A 45 3.72 -6.91 5.31
C LEU A 45 2.51 -7.56 5.99
N ASP A 46 1.30 -7.21 5.56
CA ASP A 46 0.07 -7.80 6.12
C ASP A 46 -0.47 -8.90 5.20
N SER A 47 -0.57 -8.61 3.91
CA SER A 47 -1.07 -9.56 2.91
C SER A 47 -0.53 -9.27 1.52
N THR A 48 -0.53 -10.31 0.70
CA THR A 48 -0.28 -10.28 -0.74
C THR A 48 -1.32 -11.18 -1.42
N GLY A 49 -1.52 -11.00 -2.73
CA GLY A 49 -2.43 -11.85 -3.49
C GLY A 49 -2.31 -11.71 -4.99
N GLU A 50 -3.17 -12.47 -5.67
CA GLU A 50 -3.21 -12.64 -7.12
C GLU A 50 -4.57 -12.19 -7.63
N GLY A 51 -4.67 -10.95 -8.08
CA GLY A 51 -5.95 -10.39 -8.50
C GLY A 51 -5.87 -8.92 -8.89
N ASP A 52 -6.98 -8.22 -8.73
CA ASP A 52 -7.09 -6.79 -9.00
C ASP A 52 -7.17 -5.97 -7.72
N ILE A 53 -7.49 -4.69 -7.86
CA ILE A 53 -7.64 -3.77 -6.74
C ILE A 53 -8.80 -4.18 -5.81
N ALA A 54 -9.83 -4.87 -6.30
CA ALA A 54 -11.02 -5.21 -5.52
C ALA A 54 -10.69 -6.26 -4.44
N GLU A 55 -9.88 -7.27 -4.76
CA GLU A 55 -9.39 -8.25 -3.78
C GLU A 55 -8.55 -7.55 -2.69
N MET A 56 -7.62 -6.68 -3.08
CA MET A 56 -6.79 -5.90 -2.16
C MET A 56 -7.63 -5.05 -1.18
N VAL A 57 -8.75 -4.46 -1.64
CA VAL A 57 -9.66 -3.65 -0.81
C VAL A 57 -10.32 -4.46 0.32
N GLU A 58 -10.46 -5.77 0.18
CA GLU A 58 -11.00 -6.65 1.23
C GLU A 58 -10.09 -6.66 2.47
N HIS A 59 -8.80 -6.38 2.30
CA HIS A 59 -7.81 -6.32 3.38
C HIS A 59 -7.74 -4.96 4.09
N LEU A 60 -8.47 -3.95 3.63
CA LEU A 60 -8.49 -2.62 4.23
C LEU A 60 -9.59 -2.51 5.30
N GLY A 61 -9.22 -2.32 6.56
CA GLY A 61 -10.16 -2.16 7.67
C GLY A 61 -10.61 -0.71 7.87
N ASP A 62 -11.83 -0.52 8.38
CA ASP A 62 -12.39 0.82 8.57
C ASP A 62 -11.77 1.57 9.77
N ASP A 63 -11.13 0.88 10.71
CA ASP A 63 -10.53 1.42 11.93
C ASP A 63 -8.99 1.53 11.90
N GLU A 64 -8.41 1.37 10.71
CA GLU A 64 -6.96 1.34 10.50
C GLU A 64 -6.48 2.26 9.38
N ALA A 65 -5.21 2.64 9.47
CA ALA A 65 -4.47 3.19 8.35
C ALA A 65 -3.60 2.09 7.74
N ALA A 66 -3.52 2.06 6.42
CA ALA A 66 -2.73 1.10 5.66
C ALA A 66 -2.15 1.73 4.40
N TYR A 67 -1.14 1.09 3.83
CA TYR A 67 -0.64 1.42 2.50
C TYR A 67 -0.77 0.19 1.61
N ALA A 68 -1.04 0.38 0.34
CA ALA A 68 -1.08 -0.73 -0.61
C ALA A 68 -0.41 -0.36 -1.93
N PHE A 69 0.01 -1.38 -2.65
CA PHE A 69 0.62 -1.25 -3.96
C PHE A 69 0.09 -2.36 -4.85
N VAL A 70 -0.46 -1.99 -6.00
CA VAL A 70 -1.11 -2.92 -6.93
C VAL A 70 -0.64 -2.70 -8.35
N ARG A 71 -0.36 -3.80 -9.04
CA ARG A 71 -0.13 -3.90 -10.47
C ARG A 71 -1.46 -4.18 -11.17
N MET A 72 -1.79 -3.35 -12.13
CA MET A 72 -2.96 -3.53 -12.99
C MET A 72 -2.55 -3.48 -14.45
N THR A 73 -3.16 -4.34 -15.25
CA THR A 73 -3.06 -4.25 -16.71
C THR A 73 -4.24 -3.44 -17.22
N VAL A 74 -3.97 -2.33 -17.89
CA VAL A 74 -4.98 -1.44 -18.46
C VAL A 74 -4.78 -1.37 -19.97
N GLY A 75 -5.80 -1.74 -20.73
CA GLY A 75 -5.78 -1.60 -22.18
C GLY A 75 -7.17 -1.34 -22.75
N ASN A 76 -7.21 -0.62 -23.87
CA ASN A 76 -8.45 -0.31 -24.58
C ASN A 76 -8.84 -1.38 -25.61
N ASP A 77 -7.92 -2.28 -25.93
CA ASP A 77 -8.07 -3.41 -26.84
C ASP A 77 -7.03 -4.50 -26.49
N GLU A 78 -7.12 -5.68 -27.13
CA GLU A 78 -6.22 -6.82 -26.88
C GLU A 78 -4.75 -6.53 -27.24
N LEU A 79 -4.49 -5.55 -28.11
CA LEU A 79 -3.15 -5.24 -28.63
C LEU A 79 -2.45 -4.10 -27.85
N SER A 80 -3.18 -3.37 -27.00
CA SER A 80 -2.70 -2.18 -26.29
C SER A 80 -2.86 -2.29 -24.77
N GLN A 81 -2.38 -3.39 -24.21
CA GLN A 81 -2.33 -3.61 -22.76
C GLN A 81 -1.07 -2.96 -22.16
N ARG A 82 -1.25 -2.09 -21.18
CA ARG A 82 -0.16 -1.42 -20.46
C ARG A 82 -0.26 -1.71 -18.97
N VAL A 83 0.85 -2.17 -18.40
CA VAL A 83 0.96 -2.30 -16.95
C VAL A 83 1.03 -0.90 -16.33
N LYS A 84 0.19 -0.68 -15.32
CA LYS A 84 0.23 0.46 -14.43
C LYS A 84 0.35 -0.04 -13.00
N PHE A 85 1.02 0.76 -12.18
CA PHE A 85 1.13 0.52 -10.76
C PHE A 85 0.41 1.64 -10.02
N VAL A 86 -0.36 1.28 -9.01
CA VAL A 86 -1.13 2.20 -8.18
C VAL A 86 -0.62 2.10 -6.75
N PHE A 87 -0.26 3.24 -6.17
CA PHE A 87 0.02 3.36 -4.75
C PHE A 87 -1.22 3.88 -4.04
N VAL A 88 -1.64 3.20 -2.97
CA VAL A 88 -2.82 3.57 -2.18
C VAL A 88 -2.39 3.89 -0.75
N SER A 89 -2.86 5.04 -0.26
CA SER A 89 -2.79 5.47 1.13
C SER A 89 -4.19 5.39 1.71
N TRP A 90 -4.48 4.30 2.42
CA TRP A 90 -5.78 4.04 3.04
C TRP A 90 -5.84 4.60 4.46
N CYS A 91 -6.83 5.43 4.74
CA CYS A 91 -7.12 5.93 6.07
C CYS A 91 -8.57 5.63 6.41
N GLY A 92 -8.86 4.47 7.00
CA GLY A 92 -10.23 4.07 7.30
C GLY A 92 -10.99 5.13 8.11
N PRO A 93 -12.32 5.26 7.92
CA PRO A 93 -13.11 6.35 8.50
C PRO A 93 -13.04 6.40 10.04
N ASN A 94 -12.85 5.24 10.68
CA ASN A 94 -12.76 5.07 12.13
C ASN A 94 -11.32 5.09 12.66
N THR A 95 -10.31 5.38 11.82
CA THR A 95 -8.90 5.47 12.23
C THR A 95 -8.72 6.45 13.39
N ARG A 96 -7.79 6.21 14.31
CA ARG A 96 -7.52 7.16 15.41
C ARG A 96 -6.89 8.46 14.88
N VAL A 97 -7.33 9.61 15.41
CA VAL A 97 -6.85 10.94 14.99
C VAL A 97 -5.31 11.04 14.96
N MET A 98 -4.64 10.52 15.99
CA MET A 98 -3.18 10.52 16.05
C MET A 98 -2.53 9.69 14.92
N ARG A 99 -3.10 8.53 14.59
CA ARG A 99 -2.60 7.69 13.49
C ARG A 99 -2.78 8.39 12.15
N ARG A 100 -3.90 9.07 11.93
CA ARG A 100 -4.14 9.89 10.73
C ARG A 100 -3.08 10.99 10.57
N ALA A 101 -2.81 11.73 11.64
CA ALA A 101 -1.80 12.80 11.63
C ALA A 101 -0.40 12.28 11.28
N LYS A 102 0.00 11.12 11.83
CA LYS A 102 1.28 10.49 11.53
C LYS A 102 1.36 9.95 10.10
N MET A 103 0.27 9.37 9.59
CA MET A 103 0.22 8.81 8.23
C MET A 103 0.60 9.85 7.18
N THR A 104 0.14 11.10 7.33
CA THR A 104 0.45 12.23 6.44
C THR A 104 1.94 12.56 6.39
N THR A 105 2.68 12.38 7.49
CA THR A 105 4.13 12.63 7.52
C THR A 105 4.94 11.41 7.09
N GLN A 106 4.40 10.20 7.29
CA GLN A 106 5.04 8.93 6.98
C GLN A 106 4.90 8.52 5.51
N ILE A 107 3.86 8.98 4.81
CA ILE A 107 3.60 8.61 3.41
C ILE A 107 4.81 8.87 2.49
N GLY A 108 5.54 9.96 2.73
CA GLY A 108 6.75 10.30 1.96
C GLY A 108 7.83 9.23 2.09
N GLN A 109 8.01 8.65 3.28
CA GLN A 109 8.97 7.58 3.51
C GLN A 109 8.52 6.27 2.86
N VAL A 110 7.22 5.94 2.90
CA VAL A 110 6.66 4.75 2.23
C VAL A 110 6.86 4.82 0.72
N LYS A 111 6.66 6.00 0.11
CA LYS A 111 6.94 6.22 -1.32
C LYS A 111 8.41 6.09 -1.70
N GLN A 112 9.34 6.27 -0.76
CA GLN A 112 10.75 5.97 -0.99
C GLN A 112 11.05 4.46 -0.97
N VAL A 113 10.09 3.61 -0.60
CA VAL A 113 10.24 2.15 -0.76
C VAL A 113 9.41 1.70 -1.96
N LEU A 114 8.14 2.11 -2.01
CA LEU A 114 7.20 1.79 -3.08
C LEU A 114 7.24 2.84 -4.19
N ARG A 115 8.35 2.89 -4.95
CA ARG A 115 8.69 4.04 -5.81
C ARG A 115 8.03 4.04 -7.19
N SER A 116 7.70 2.88 -7.74
CA SER A 116 7.33 2.73 -9.15
C SER A 116 5.81 2.72 -9.38
N TYR A 117 5.13 3.85 -9.15
CA TYR A 117 3.70 4.00 -9.42
C TYR A 117 3.40 5.10 -10.44
N ALA A 118 2.33 4.90 -11.22
CA ALA A 118 1.80 5.88 -12.16
C ALA A 118 0.59 6.63 -11.60
N ILE A 119 -0.07 6.05 -10.61
CA ILE A 119 -1.28 6.59 -9.98
C ILE A 119 -1.06 6.52 -8.47
N GLU A 120 -1.47 7.58 -7.78
CA GLU A 120 -1.52 7.64 -6.33
C GLU A 120 -2.95 7.97 -5.91
N ILE A 121 -3.46 7.21 -4.94
CA ILE A 121 -4.79 7.43 -4.37
C ILE A 121 -4.64 7.55 -2.85
N GLN A 122 -5.13 8.65 -2.30
CA GLN A 122 -5.31 8.81 -0.85
C GLN A 122 -6.81 8.86 -0.58
N THR A 123 -7.33 7.92 0.22
CA THR A 123 -8.78 7.82 0.44
C THR A 123 -9.11 7.16 1.79
N ASP A 124 -10.29 7.47 2.30
CA ASP A 124 -10.99 6.83 3.41
C ASP A 124 -12.24 6.06 2.95
N SER A 125 -12.48 6.01 1.64
CA SER A 125 -13.66 5.41 1.00
C SER A 125 -13.24 4.25 0.10
N LYS A 126 -13.68 3.03 0.42
CA LYS A 126 -13.47 1.86 -0.42
C LYS A 126 -14.10 2.00 -1.82
N THR A 127 -15.07 2.89 -1.97
CA THR A 127 -15.73 3.16 -3.26
C THR A 127 -14.79 3.84 -4.25
N ASP A 128 -13.79 4.57 -3.75
CA ASP A 128 -12.80 5.26 -4.58
C ASP A 128 -11.77 4.29 -5.18
N LEU A 129 -11.81 3.03 -4.75
CA LEU A 129 -10.92 1.93 -5.14
C LEU A 129 -11.66 0.83 -5.92
N LYS A 130 -12.82 1.16 -6.50
CA LYS A 130 -13.65 0.25 -7.33
C LYS A 130 -13.62 0.63 -8.81
#